data_AF-A0A9E1QQN8-F1
#
_entry.id   AF-A0A9E1QQN8-F1
#
_cell.length_a   1.000
_cell.length_b   1.000
_cell.length_c   1.000
_cell.angle_alpha   90.00
_cell.angle_beta   90.00
_cell.angle_gamma   90.00
#
_symmetry.space_group_name_H-M   'P 1'
#
loop_
_entity.id
_entity.type
_entity.pdbx_description
1 polymer ?
#
loop_
_entity_poly.entity_id
_entity_poly.type
_entity_poly.pdbx_seq_one_letter_code
_entity_poly.pdbx_strand_id
1 'polypeptide(L)'
;MKDNQYQKLLAEADSELLSIYTKLVRIRRIEEAIAEKYLEWEMRCPVHLSIGQEAIPVGISMHLTVKDHVYSNHRSHGHYFAKGGSLKRMIAELYGKETGCCGGRGGSMHLIDLEVGFMGS
;
A
#
# COMPACT_ATOMS: atom_id res chain seq x y z
N MET A 1 -24.86 -19.30 -9.44
CA MET A 1 -26.01 -18.37 -9.25
C MET A 1 -25.65 -17.06 -8.53
N LYS A 2 -24.55 -16.96 -7.76
CA LYS A 2 -24.15 -15.69 -7.10
C LYS A 2 -23.41 -14.70 -8.02
N ASP A 3 -22.75 -15.18 -9.09
CA ASP A 3 -21.93 -14.33 -9.96
C ASP A 3 -22.72 -13.24 -10.71
N ASN A 4 -23.96 -13.53 -11.10
CA ASN A 4 -24.76 -12.61 -11.93
C ASN A 4 -25.26 -11.38 -11.16
N GLN A 5 -25.46 -11.52 -9.84
CA GLN A 5 -25.91 -10.41 -8.99
C GLN A 5 -24.76 -9.45 -8.64
N TYR A 6 -23.55 -9.97 -8.41
CA TYR A 6 -22.36 -9.15 -8.17
C TYR A 6 -21.95 -8.36 -9.42
N GLN A 7 -21.98 -8.98 -10.60
CA GLN A 7 -21.66 -8.31 -11.85
C GLN A 7 -22.62 -7.17 -12.16
N LYS A 8 -23.92 -7.36 -11.86
CA LYS A 8 -24.93 -6.30 -12.00
C LYS A 8 -24.69 -5.12 -11.04
N LEU A 9 -24.44 -5.40 -9.77
CA LEU A 9 -24.14 -4.37 -8.77
C LEU A 9 -22.86 -3.59 -9.10
N LEU A 10 -21.84 -4.25 -9.65
CA LEU A 10 -20.60 -3.61 -10.09
C LEU A 10 -20.82 -2.69 -11.30
N ALA A 11 -21.70 -3.07 -12.23
CA ALA A 11 -22.04 -2.26 -13.40
C ALA A 11 -22.87 -1.00 -13.04
N GLU A 12 -23.64 -1.07 -11.95
CA GLU A 12 -24.47 0.03 -11.43
C GLU A 12 -23.72 0.91 -10.41
N ALA A 13 -22.54 0.49 -9.94
CA ALA A 13 -21.77 1.20 -8.93
C ALA A 13 -21.10 2.46 -9.51
N ASP A 14 -21.07 3.53 -8.72
CA ASP A 14 -20.28 4.71 -9.02
C ASP A 14 -18.80 4.31 -9.19
N SER A 15 -18.24 4.61 -10.36
CA SER A 15 -16.90 4.19 -10.74
C SER A 15 -15.81 4.77 -9.84
N GLU A 16 -16.02 5.98 -9.30
CA GLU A 16 -15.11 6.61 -8.37
C GLU A 16 -15.17 5.93 -7.01
N LEU A 17 -16.39 5.71 -6.49
CA LEU A 17 -16.58 5.01 -5.22
C LEU A 17 -16.01 3.59 -5.25
N LEU A 18 -16.20 2.87 -6.35
CA LEU A 18 -15.63 1.54 -6.55
C LEU A 18 -14.11 1.57 -6.59
N SER A 19 -13.51 2.60 -7.22
CA SER A 19 -12.06 2.81 -7.23
C SER A 19 -11.51 3.07 -5.83
N ILE A 20 -12.17 3.94 -5.05
CA ILE A 20 -11.82 4.22 -3.65
C ILE A 20 -11.88 2.94 -2.84
N TYR A 21 -13.02 2.25 -2.86
CA TYR A 21 -13.22 1.02 -2.10
C TYR A 21 -12.18 -0.05 -2.45
N THR A 22 -11.89 -0.22 -3.75
CA THR A 22 -10.86 -1.14 -4.22
C THR A 22 -9.48 -0.80 -3.65
N LYS A 23 -9.10 0.48 -3.61
CA LYS A 23 -7.82 0.92 -3.02
C LYS A 23 -7.77 0.64 -1.52
N LEU A 24 -8.84 0.94 -0.78
CA LEU A 24 -8.94 0.69 0.67
C LEU A 24 -8.78 -0.81 0.99
N VAL A 25 -9.56 -1.65 0.32
CA VAL A 25 -9.51 -3.11 0.51
C VAL A 25 -8.16 -3.66 0.09
N ARG A 26 -7.57 -3.17 -1.00
CA ARG A 26 -6.24 -3.61 -1.45
C ARG A 26 -5.18 -3.35 -0.38
N ILE A 27 -5.14 -2.16 0.22
CA ILE A 27 -4.19 -1.83 1.29
C ILE A 27 -4.40 -2.76 2.49
N ARG A 28 -5.66 -2.89 2.95
CA ARG A 28 -6.03 -3.80 4.06
C ARG A 28 -5.52 -5.22 3.82
N ARG A 29 -5.82 -5.80 2.64
CA ARG A 29 -5.45 -7.18 2.29
C ARG A 29 -3.94 -7.37 2.21
N ILE A 30 -3.21 -6.38 1.72
CA ILE A 30 -1.74 -6.44 1.69
C ILE A 30 -1.20 -6.47 3.12
N GLU A 31 -1.67 -5.58 4.00
CA GLU A 31 -1.18 -5.52 5.38
C GLU A 31 -1.59 -6.74 6.21
N GLU A 32 -2.79 -7.29 6.00
CA GLU A 32 -3.20 -8.57 6.60
C GLU A 32 -2.26 -9.71 6.17
N ALA A 33 -1.93 -9.80 4.87
CA ALA A 33 -0.98 -10.78 4.37
C ALA A 33 0.44 -10.58 4.91
N ILE A 34 0.88 -9.31 5.07
CA ILE A 34 2.15 -9.00 5.73
C ILE A 34 2.12 -9.47 7.19
N ALA A 35 1.03 -9.24 7.92
CA ALA A 35 0.87 -9.68 9.31
C ALA A 35 0.97 -11.20 9.45
N GLU A 36 0.31 -11.95 8.56
CA GLU A 36 0.38 -13.41 8.52
C GLU A 36 1.80 -13.90 8.26
N LYS A 37 2.50 -13.30 7.28
CA LYS A 37 3.87 -13.67 6.90
C LYS A 37 4.94 -13.21 7.88
N TYR A 38 4.68 -12.16 8.65
CA TYR A 38 5.63 -11.64 9.63
C TYR A 38 5.97 -12.68 10.71
N LEU A 39 5.05 -13.61 11.00
CA LEU A 39 5.26 -14.71 11.94
C LEU A 39 6.32 -15.73 11.48
N GLU A 40 6.71 -15.71 10.22
CA GLU A 40 7.74 -16.59 9.65
C GLU A 40 9.17 -16.12 9.99
N TRP A 41 9.33 -14.91 10.55
CA TRP A 41 10.62 -14.32 10.94
C TRP A 41 11.63 -14.11 9.79
N GLU A 42 11.16 -14.07 8.55
CA GLU A 42 12.01 -13.84 7.38
C GLU A 42 12.16 -12.36 7.00
N MET A 43 11.26 -11.49 7.46
CA MET A 43 11.33 -10.05 7.23
C MET A 43 12.42 -9.42 8.11
N ARG A 44 13.21 -8.48 7.55
CA ARG A 44 14.43 -7.96 8.18
C ARG A 44 14.21 -7.01 9.35
N CYS A 45 13.00 -6.48 9.52
CA CYS A 45 12.71 -5.45 10.52
C CYS A 45 11.24 -5.49 10.96
N PRO A 46 10.91 -4.86 12.10
CA PRO A 46 9.54 -4.79 12.58
C PRO A 46 8.60 -4.08 11.60
N VAL A 47 7.42 -4.67 11.41
CA VAL A 47 6.36 -4.09 10.58
C VAL A 47 5.43 -3.22 11.42
N HIS A 48 5.07 -2.06 10.87
CA HIS A 48 4.20 -1.08 11.53
C HIS A 48 2.96 -0.86 10.66
N LEU A 49 2.00 -1.77 10.81
CA LEU A 49 0.82 -1.78 9.95
C LEU A 49 -0.10 -0.58 10.23
N SER A 50 -0.76 -0.12 9.18
CA SER A 50 -1.73 0.98 9.17
C SER A 50 -3.18 0.49 9.08
N ILE A 51 -3.44 -0.78 9.41
CA ILE A 51 -4.77 -1.42 9.42
C ILE A 51 -5.75 -0.56 10.22
N GLY A 52 -6.78 -0.07 9.55
CA GLY A 52 -7.79 0.85 10.12
C GLY A 52 -7.61 2.31 9.74
N GLN A 53 -6.51 2.65 9.06
CA GLN A 53 -6.14 4.01 8.69
C GLN A 53 -6.09 4.21 7.17
N GLU A 54 -6.60 3.28 6.36
CA GLU A 54 -6.45 3.28 4.90
C GLU A 54 -7.15 4.46 4.23
N ALA A 55 -8.22 4.97 4.84
CA ALA A 55 -9.02 6.06 4.29
C ALA A 55 -8.23 7.36 4.13
N ILE A 56 -7.34 7.67 5.08
CA ILE A 56 -6.54 8.90 5.08
C ILE A 56 -5.59 8.94 3.86
N PRO A 57 -4.67 7.97 3.65
CA PRO A 57 -3.77 8.00 2.52
C PRO A 57 -4.52 7.89 1.18
N VAL A 58 -5.58 7.08 1.08
CA VAL A 58 -6.35 6.96 -0.16
C VAL A 58 -7.03 8.28 -0.51
N GLY A 59 -7.79 8.88 0.42
CA GLY A 59 -8.51 10.14 0.17
C GLY A 59 -7.59 11.30 -0.20
N ILE A 60 -6.45 11.43 0.48
CA ILE A 60 -5.45 12.46 0.14
C ILE A 60 -4.83 12.16 -1.23
N SER A 61 -4.38 10.93 -1.48
CA SER A 61 -3.68 10.57 -2.72
C SER A 61 -4.50 10.77 -4.00
N MET A 62 -5.83 10.74 -3.92
CA MET A 62 -6.71 11.01 -5.07
C MET A 62 -6.54 12.42 -5.64
N HIS A 63 -6.07 13.35 -4.82
CA HIS A 63 -5.87 14.75 -5.18
C HIS A 63 -4.39 15.07 -5.43
N LEU A 64 -3.51 14.07 -5.35
CA LEU A 64 -2.08 14.22 -5.57
C LEU A 64 -1.68 13.64 -6.92
N THR A 65 -0.62 14.22 -7.48
CA THR A 65 0.07 13.70 -8.66
C THR A 65 1.42 13.12 -8.26
N VAL A 66 2.15 12.53 -9.21
CA VAL A 66 3.53 12.08 -8.98
C VAL A 66 4.51 13.23 -8.69
N LYS A 67 4.15 14.47 -9.07
CA LYS A 67 4.97 15.66 -8.79
C LYS A 67 4.87 16.13 -7.35
N ASP A 68 3.81 15.72 -6.64
CA ASP A 68 3.61 16.07 -5.24
C ASP A 68 4.38 15.10 -4.36
N HIS A 69 5.25 15.64 -3.51
CA HIS A 69 6.07 14.86 -2.61
C HIS A 69 5.29 14.48 -1.34
N VAL A 70 5.29 13.19 -1.00
CA VAL A 70 4.72 12.69 0.25
C VAL A 70 5.84 12.25 1.18
N TYR A 71 5.79 12.78 2.40
CA TYR A 71 6.54 12.32 3.55
C TYR A 71 5.54 11.72 4.53
N SER A 72 5.81 10.50 5.00
CA SER A 72 4.92 9.78 5.91
C SER A 72 5.60 9.56 7.27
N ASN A 73 4.99 8.73 8.10
CA ASN A 73 5.52 8.32 9.39
C ASN A 73 5.77 6.80 9.38
N HIS A 74 6.14 6.23 10.53
CA HIS A 74 6.40 4.80 10.70
C HIS A 74 5.26 3.86 10.25
N ARG A 75 4.01 4.31 10.13
CA ARG A 75 2.86 3.56 9.56
C ARG A 75 2.59 3.90 8.10
N SER A 76 3.64 3.87 7.29
CA SER A 76 3.65 4.45 5.94
C SER A 76 3.06 3.59 4.83
N HIS A 77 2.77 2.31 5.08
CA HIS A 77 2.43 1.36 4.01
C HIS A 77 1.21 1.81 3.20
N GLY A 78 0.15 2.25 3.89
CA GLY A 78 -1.02 2.82 3.23
C GLY A 78 -0.69 4.05 2.36
N HIS A 79 0.17 4.95 2.84
CA HIS A 79 0.61 6.14 2.11
C HIS A 79 1.43 5.78 0.87
N TYR A 80 2.36 4.83 1.01
CA TYR A 80 3.18 4.30 -0.09
C TYR A 80 2.30 3.69 -1.20
N PHE A 81 1.36 2.82 -0.84
CA PHE A 81 0.46 2.19 -1.81
C PHE A 81 -0.53 3.16 -2.44
N ALA A 82 -1.09 4.09 -1.65
CA ALA A 82 -2.00 5.10 -2.15
C ALA A 82 -1.33 6.04 -3.16
N LYS A 83 -0.03 6.33 -2.97
CA LYS A 83 0.78 7.07 -3.95
C LYS A 83 1.14 6.29 -5.22
N GLY A 84 0.82 5.00 -5.29
CA GLY A 84 1.09 4.14 -6.44
C GLY A 84 2.33 3.26 -6.30
N GLY A 85 2.92 3.19 -5.10
CA GLY A 85 4.09 2.38 -4.83
C GLY A 85 3.92 0.90 -5.21
N SER A 86 5.00 0.28 -5.67
CA SER A 86 4.99 -1.09 -6.15
C SER A 86 4.92 -2.09 -5.00
N LEU A 87 3.93 -2.99 -5.03
CA LEU A 87 3.81 -4.13 -4.10
C LEU A 87 5.04 -5.02 -4.15
N LYS A 88 5.52 -5.37 -5.34
CA LYS A 88 6.67 -6.26 -5.50
C LYS A 88 7.93 -5.65 -4.88
N ARG A 89 8.19 -4.35 -5.15
CA ARG A 89 9.35 -3.65 -4.57
C ARG A 89 9.23 -3.51 -3.07
N MET A 90 8.05 -3.18 -2.54
CA MET A 90 7.88 -3.05 -1.10
C MET A 90 8.08 -4.39 -0.38
N ILE A 91 7.51 -5.48 -0.88
CA ILE A 91 7.73 -6.79 -0.28
C ILE A 91 9.21 -7.20 -0.39
N ALA A 92 9.87 -6.96 -1.53
CA ALA A 92 11.31 -7.19 -1.65
C ALA A 92 12.11 -6.38 -0.60
N GLU A 93 11.71 -5.14 -0.34
CA GLU A 93 12.30 -4.27 0.69
C GLU A 93 12.12 -4.86 2.11
N LEU A 94 10.93 -5.35 2.46
CA LEU A 94 10.67 -5.96 3.77
C LEU A 94 11.57 -7.17 4.05
N TYR A 95 11.90 -7.93 3.00
CA TYR A 95 12.80 -9.09 3.06
C TYR A 95 14.28 -8.72 2.87
N GLY A 96 14.61 -7.43 2.73
CA GLY A 96 15.98 -6.93 2.54
C GLY A 96 16.63 -7.35 1.23
N LYS A 97 15.83 -7.49 0.16
CA LYS A 97 16.32 -7.81 -1.19
C LYS A 97 16.74 -6.53 -1.91
N GLU A 98 17.76 -6.62 -2.75
CA GLU A 98 18.26 -5.51 -3.57
C GLU A 98 17.21 -4.93 -4.52
N THR A 99 16.21 -5.73 -4.92
CA THR A 99 15.07 -5.29 -5.73
C THR A 99 14.00 -4.52 -4.94
N GLY A 100 14.26 -4.23 -3.66
CA GLY A 100 13.45 -3.39 -2.82
C GLY A 100 13.40 -1.93 -3.28
N CYS A 101 12.38 -1.17 -2.87
CA CYS A 101 12.25 0.23 -3.25
C CYS A 101 13.39 1.12 -2.73
N CYS A 102 14.09 0.69 -1.66
CA CYS A 102 15.28 1.34 -1.10
C CYS A 102 16.53 0.44 -1.20
N GLY A 103 16.54 -0.54 -2.10
CA GLY A 103 17.65 -1.48 -2.24
C GLY A 103 17.80 -2.47 -1.08
N GLY A 104 16.73 -2.75 -0.33
CA GLY A 104 16.71 -3.71 0.77
C GLY A 104 17.32 -3.21 2.08
N ARG A 105 17.46 -1.89 2.24
CA ARG A 105 18.14 -1.24 3.38
C ARG A 105 17.17 -0.56 4.35
N GLY A 106 16.04 -0.06 3.86
CA GLY A 106 15.07 0.71 4.65
C GLY A 106 14.05 -0.18 5.36
N GLY A 107 13.78 -1.36 4.82
CA GLY A 107 12.82 -2.29 5.38
C GLY A 107 11.41 -1.68 5.45
N SER A 108 10.68 -1.97 6.51
CA SER A 108 9.28 -1.59 6.71
C SER A 108 9.08 -0.13 7.10
N MET A 109 10.08 0.48 7.76
CA MET A 109 9.93 1.79 8.39
C MET A 109 10.48 2.93 7.53
N HIS A 110 11.45 2.68 6.67
CA HIS A 110 12.15 3.72 5.89
C HIS A 110 11.97 3.50 4.39
N LEU A 111 10.71 3.56 3.94
CA LEU A 111 10.36 3.39 2.53
C LEU A 111 10.62 4.70 1.76
N ILE A 112 11.16 4.57 0.55
CA ILE A 112 11.42 5.65 -0.40
C ILE A 112 11.14 5.07 -1.79
N ASP A 113 10.39 5.79 -2.61
CA ASP A 113 10.14 5.45 -4.01
C ASP A 113 9.89 6.72 -4.81
N LEU A 114 10.96 7.19 -5.44
CA LEU A 114 11.00 8.46 -6.16
C LEU A 114 10.12 8.44 -7.41
N GLU A 115 9.84 7.27 -7.98
CA GLU A 115 8.99 7.13 -9.17
C GLU A 115 7.53 7.55 -8.90
N VAL A 116 7.10 7.46 -7.64
CA VAL A 116 5.74 7.79 -7.20
C VAL A 116 5.68 9.04 -6.32
N GLY A 117 6.82 9.72 -6.14
CA GLY A 117 6.96 10.89 -5.28
C GLY A 117 6.83 10.57 -3.79
N PHE A 118 7.16 9.34 -3.38
CA PHE A 118 7.19 8.94 -1.96
C PHE A 118 8.61 9.14 -1.42
N MET A 119 8.83 10.21 -0.69
CA MET A 119 10.17 10.71 -0.38
C MET A 119 10.75 10.12 0.90
N GLY A 120 9.92 9.54 1.76
CA GLY A 120 10.37 8.97 3.03
C GLY A 120 9.23 8.66 3.99
N SER A 121 9.55 7.83 4.98
CA SER A 121 8.71 7.53 6.15
C SER A 121 9.49 7.46 7.45
#